data_AF-F3G875-F1
#
_entry.id   AF-F3G875-F1
#
_cell.length_a   1.000
_cell.length_b   1.000
_cell.length_c   1.000
_cell.angle_alpha   90.00
_cell.angle_beta   90.00
_cell.angle_gamma   90.00
#
_symmetry.space_group_name_H-M   'P 1'
#
loop_
_entity.id
_entity.type
_entity.pdbx_description
1 polymer ?
#
loop_
_entity_poly.entity_id
_entity_poly.type
_entity_poly.pdbx_seq_one_letter_code
_entity_poly.pdbx_strand_id
1 'polypeptide(L)'
;MTAEQVRMRAAAVKFAGRSTGPEVLRLIVERDQVKSENDSLRKLLEDCSDSLHSEMLTKFGGQLPDDMHPVTRREYDRDMAEVAIYRAALNTPEAQ
;
A
#
# COMPACT_ATOMS: atom_id res chain seq x y z
N MET A 1 2.74 -17.63 1.50
CA MET A 1 4.12 -18.08 1.17
C MET A 1 4.09 -19.56 0.83
N THR A 2 4.67 -19.94 -0.30
CA THR A 2 4.80 -21.35 -0.71
C THR A 2 6.04 -21.98 -0.07
N ALA A 3 6.07 -23.31 0.08
CA ALA A 3 7.19 -24.04 0.66
C ALA A 3 8.52 -23.81 -0.11
N GLU A 4 8.42 -23.49 -1.39
CA GLU A 4 9.55 -23.19 -2.28
C GLU A 4 10.17 -21.82 -1.97
N GLN A 5 9.34 -20.81 -1.69
CA GLN A 5 9.79 -19.48 -1.26
C GLN A 5 10.55 -19.54 0.08
N VAL A 6 10.11 -20.41 1.00
CA VAL A 6 10.78 -20.63 2.28
C VAL A 6 12.16 -21.29 2.09
N ARG A 7 12.27 -22.28 1.19
CA ARG A 7 13.55 -22.94 0.88
C ARG A 7 14.54 -22.01 0.20
N MET A 8 14.09 -21.18 -0.75
CA MET A 8 14.95 -20.17 -1.38
C MET A 8 15.48 -19.15 -0.38
N ARG A 9 14.64 -18.65 0.53
CA ARG A 9 15.07 -17.76 1.63
C ARG A 9 16.11 -18.44 2.52
N ALA A 10 15.89 -19.69 2.91
CA ALA A 10 16.84 -20.44 3.75
C ALA A 10 18.20 -20.66 3.06
N ALA A 11 18.22 -20.91 1.75
CA ALA A 11 19.44 -21.05 0.96
C ALA A 11 20.22 -19.72 0.83
N ALA A 12 19.50 -18.62 0.59
CA ALA A 12 20.09 -17.28 0.51
C ALA A 12 20.71 -16.86 1.85
N VAL A 13 20.04 -17.15 2.98
CA VAL A 13 20.56 -16.90 4.34
C VAL A 13 21.83 -17.72 4.62
N LYS A 14 21.88 -19.00 4.21
CA LYS A 14 23.08 -19.83 4.34
C LYS A 14 24.26 -19.30 3.53
N PHE A 15 24.00 -18.78 2.32
CA PHE A 15 25.03 -18.24 1.45
C PHE A 15 25.56 -16.88 1.96
N ALA A 16 24.65 -15.99 2.37
CA ALA A 16 25.00 -14.71 3.00
C ALA A 16 25.72 -14.92 4.34
N GLY A 17 25.33 -15.92 5.14
CA GLY A 17 26.00 -16.23 6.41
C GLY A 17 27.44 -16.72 6.29
N ARG A 18 27.85 -17.18 5.10
CA ARG A 18 29.25 -17.55 4.82
C ARG A 18 30.12 -16.36 4.40
N SER A 19 29.54 -15.24 3.98
CA SER A 19 30.24 -14.07 3.42
C SER A 19 29.99 -12.77 4.20
N THR A 20 28.99 -12.75 5.07
CA THR A 20 28.58 -11.61 5.90
C THR A 20 28.19 -12.11 7.30
N GLY A 21 28.67 -11.44 8.36
CA GLY A 21 28.52 -11.89 9.74
C GLY A 21 27.06 -11.96 10.25
N PRO A 22 26.81 -12.57 11.43
CA PRO A 22 25.47 -12.81 11.98
C PRO A 22 24.58 -11.56 12.07
N GLU A 23 25.18 -10.40 12.32
CA GLU A 23 24.48 -9.12 12.44
C GLU A 23 23.88 -8.67 11.10
N VAL A 24 24.61 -8.89 10.00
CA VAL A 24 24.14 -8.52 8.65
C VAL A 24 22.97 -9.40 8.22
N LEU A 25 22.99 -10.69 8.59
CA LEU A 25 21.85 -11.58 8.35
C LEU A 25 20.60 -11.12 9.09
N ARG A 26 20.74 -10.70 10.35
CA ARG A 26 19.60 -10.18 11.14
C ARG A 26 19.00 -8.96 10.46
N LEU A 27 19.84 -8.00 10.04
CA LEU A 27 19.40 -6.79 9.35
C LEU A 27 18.71 -7.07 8.01
N ILE A 28 19.16 -8.07 7.25
CA ILE A 28 18.51 -8.48 5.99
C ILE A 28 17.12 -9.04 6.27
N VAL A 29 16.99 -9.94 7.25
CA VAL A 29 15.70 -10.55 7.61
C VAL A 29 14.72 -9.49 8.11
N GLU A 30 15.18 -8.58 8.98
CA GLU A 30 14.38 -7.48 9.50
C GLU A 30 13.92 -6.54 8.37
N ARG A 31 14.82 -6.15 7.47
CA ARG A 31 14.48 -5.33 6.30
C ARG A 31 13.47 -6.04 5.38
N ASP A 32 13.64 -7.33 5.13
CA ASP A 32 12.72 -8.10 4.29
C ASP A 32 11.34 -8.27 4.95
N GLN A 33 11.28 -8.36 6.29
CA GLN A 33 10.04 -8.38 7.05
C GLN A 33 9.32 -7.03 6.96
N VAL A 34 10.04 -5.93 7.21
CA VAL A 34 9.50 -4.57 7.12
C VAL A 34 8.99 -4.28 5.71
N LYS A 35 9.71 -4.70 4.66
CA LYS A 35 9.23 -4.59 3.27
C LYS A 35 7.93 -5.34 3.05
N SER A 36 7.85 -6.59 3.51
CA SER A 36 6.63 -7.40 3.38
C SER A 36 5.43 -6.80 4.13
N GLU A 37 5.65 -6.22 5.30
CA GLU A 37 4.61 -5.53 6.07
C GLU A 37 4.17 -4.23 5.39
N ASN A 38 5.13 -3.46 4.86
CA ASN A 38 4.83 -2.24 4.11
C ASN A 38 3.98 -2.54 2.87
N ASP A 39 4.37 -3.55 2.07
CA ASP A 39 3.60 -4.00 0.91
C ASP A 39 2.16 -4.39 1.28
N SER A 40 2.00 -5.08 2.42
CA SER A 40 0.70 -5.50 2.92
C SER A 40 -0.16 -4.30 3.35
N LEU A 41 0.44 -3.31 4.02
CA LEU A 41 -0.23 -2.08 4.43
C LEU A 41 -0.60 -1.20 3.24
N ARG A 42 0.26 -1.10 2.22
CA ARG A 42 -0.04 -0.38 0.97
C ARG A 42 -1.25 -0.99 0.28
N LYS A 43 -1.31 -2.32 0.19
CA LYS A 43 -2.46 -3.02 -0.38
C LYS A 43 -3.76 -2.74 0.40
N LEU A 44 -3.70 -2.80 1.73
CA LEU A 44 -4.87 -2.48 2.56
C LEU A 44 -5.33 -1.03 2.38
N LEU A 45 -4.39 -0.09 2.23
CA LEU A 45 -4.70 1.31 1.97
C LEU A 45 -5.32 1.50 0.58
N GLU A 46 -4.84 0.79 -0.43
CA GLU A 46 -5.41 0.75 -1.79
C GLU A 46 -6.86 0.28 -1.75
N ASP A 47 -7.10 -0.91 -1.19
CA ASP A 47 -8.43 -1.52 -1.05
C ASP A 47 -9.40 -0.60 -0.28
N CYS A 48 -8.92 0.03 0.80
CA CYS A 48 -9.71 0.98 1.59
C CYS A 48 -10.05 2.26 0.81
N SER A 49 -9.07 2.80 0.06
CA SER A 49 -9.28 4.01 -0.74
C SER A 49 -10.30 3.78 -1.86
N ASP A 50 -10.33 2.59 -2.44
CA ASP A 50 -11.30 2.21 -3.48
C ASP A 50 -12.70 1.96 -2.92
N SER A 51 -12.78 1.35 -1.74
CA SER A 51 -14.06 1.22 -1.02
C SER A 51 -14.66 2.59 -0.71
N LEU A 52 -13.86 3.51 -0.15
CA LEU A 52 -14.31 4.85 0.20
C LEU A 52 -14.74 5.64 -1.05
N HIS A 53 -14.00 5.53 -2.16
CA HIS A 53 -14.42 6.13 -3.43
C HIS A 53 -15.77 5.58 -3.93
N SER A 54 -15.99 4.27 -3.79
CA SER A 54 -17.25 3.63 -4.19
C SER A 54 -18.44 4.04 -3.32
N GLU A 55 -18.22 4.19 -2.01
CA GLU A 55 -19.21 4.75 -1.08
C GLU A 55 -19.58 6.18 -1.45
N MET A 56 -18.60 6.96 -1.93
CA MET A 56 -18.85 8.34 -2.38
C MET A 56 -19.74 8.41 -3.62
N LEU A 57 -19.50 7.55 -4.61
CA LEU A 57 -20.41 7.43 -5.75
C LEU A 57 -21.83 7.10 -5.30
N THR A 58 -21.98 6.25 -4.28
CA THR A 58 -23.30 5.90 -3.73
C THR A 58 -23.95 7.09 -3.00
N LYS A 59 -23.20 7.83 -2.16
CA LYS A 59 -23.71 9.01 -1.43
C LYS A 59 -24.31 10.05 -2.37
N PHE A 60 -23.67 10.27 -3.52
CA PHE A 60 -24.10 11.27 -4.50
C PHE A 60 -24.95 10.68 -5.64
N GLY A 61 -25.58 9.52 -5.43
CA GLY A 61 -26.55 8.94 -6.37
C GLY A 61 -25.96 8.54 -7.72
N GLY A 62 -24.68 8.21 -7.77
CA GLY A 62 -23.95 7.86 -8.99
C GLY A 62 -23.69 9.03 -9.93
N GLN A 63 -23.98 10.27 -9.51
CA GLN A 63 -23.70 11.45 -10.31
C GLN A 63 -22.20 11.58 -10.54
N LEU A 64 -21.80 11.77 -11.79
CA LEU A 64 -20.43 12.14 -12.08
C LEU A 64 -20.17 13.57 -11.63
N PRO A 65 -18.92 13.91 -11.26
CA PRO A 65 -18.62 15.23 -10.73
C PRO A 65 -18.99 16.38 -11.67
N ASP A 66 -19.03 16.14 -12.98
CA ASP A 66 -19.37 17.15 -13.99
C ASP A 66 -20.89 17.41 -14.11
N ASP A 67 -21.72 16.47 -13.63
CA ASP A 67 -23.18 16.57 -13.63
C ASP A 67 -23.73 17.09 -12.28
N MET A 68 -22.86 17.26 -11.28
CA MET A 68 -23.26 17.70 -9.94
C MET A 68 -23.59 19.20 -9.92
N HIS A 69 -24.66 19.56 -9.20
CA HIS A 69 -24.92 20.96 -8.86
C HIS A 69 -23.73 21.54 -8.07
N PRO A 70 -23.33 22.82 -8.25
CA PRO A 70 -22.12 23.37 -7.64
C PRO A 70 -22.01 23.20 -6.12
N VAL A 71 -23.14 23.18 -5.41
CA VAL A 71 -23.18 22.94 -3.96
C VAL A 71 -22.80 21.49 -3.62
N THR A 72 -23.42 20.52 -4.31
CA THR A 72 -23.13 19.10 -4.18
C THR A 72 -21.69 18.80 -4.59
N ARG A 73 -21.20 19.44 -5.66
CA ARG A 73 -19.82 19.28 -6.13
C ARG A 73 -18.79 19.70 -5.08
N ARG A 74 -19.02 20.82 -4.40
CA ARG A 74 -18.14 21.28 -3.31
C ARG A 74 -18.10 20.31 -2.13
N GLU A 75 -19.21 19.66 -1.83
CA GLU A 75 -19.26 18.62 -0.80
C GLU A 75 -18.49 17.37 -1.26
N TYR A 76 -18.74 16.91 -2.49
CA TYR A 76 -17.99 15.81 -3.09
C TYR A 76 -16.47 16.05 -3.09
N ASP A 77 -16.02 17.23 -3.53
CA ASP A 77 -14.59 17.55 -3.58
C ASP A 77 -13.96 17.57 -2.17
N ARG A 78 -14.71 18.00 -1.15
CA ARG A 78 -14.24 17.97 0.25
C ARG A 78 -14.07 16.54 0.73
N ASP A 79 -15.05 15.69 0.51
CA ASP A 79 -15.00 14.30 0.97
C ASP A 79 -13.93 13.51 0.19
N MET A 80 -13.77 13.80 -1.10
CA MET A 80 -12.76 13.18 -1.97
C MET A 80 -11.33 13.67 -1.71
N ALA A 81 -11.13 14.81 -1.04
CA ALA A 81 -9.81 15.34 -0.74
C ALA A 81 -8.98 14.37 0.11
N GLU A 82 -9.61 13.66 1.04
CA GLU A 82 -8.92 12.67 1.90
C GLU A 82 -8.50 11.44 1.10
N VAL A 83 -9.38 10.93 0.22
CA VAL A 83 -9.06 9.83 -0.70
C VAL A 83 -7.88 10.20 -1.61
N ALA A 84 -7.84 11.44 -2.08
CA ALA A 84 -6.74 11.94 -2.91
C ALA A 84 -5.40 11.91 -2.17
N ILE A 85 -5.37 12.20 -0.86
CA ILE A 85 -4.17 12.11 -0.02
C ILE A 85 -3.70 10.65 0.08
N TYR A 86 -4.62 9.71 0.34
CA TYR A 86 -4.27 8.28 0.43
C TYR A 86 -3.71 7.74 -0.88
N ARG A 87 -4.32 8.10 -2.01
CA ARG A 87 -3.83 7.72 -3.34
C ARG A 87 -2.48 8.38 -3.67
N ALA A 88 -2.24 9.61 -3.23
CA ALA A 88 -0.93 10.25 -3.37
C ALA A 88 0.14 9.53 -2.54
N ALA A 89 -0.18 9.11 -1.31
CA ALA A 89 0.73 8.33 -0.48
C ALA A 89 1.11 6.99 -1.13
N LEU A 90 0.16 6.30 -1.78
CA LEU A 90 0.42 5.07 -2.53
C LEU A 90 1.35 5.26 -3.74
N ASN A 91 1.36 6.46 -4.34
CA ASN A 91 2.22 6.80 -5.48
C ASN A 91 3.61 7.32 -5.07
N THR A 92 3.86 7.52 -3.78
CA THR A 92 5.17 7.97 -3.31
C THR A 92 6.16 6.79 -3.45
N PRO A 93 7.27 6.97 -4.20
CA PRO A 93 8.26 5.93 -4.36
C PRO A 93 8.93 5.64 -3.01
N GLU A 94 9.22 4.38 -2.74
CA GLU A 94 9.97 3.98 -1.55
C GLU A 94 11.36 4.62 -1.58
N ALA A 95 11.78 5.19 -0.45
CA ALA A 95 13.18 5.58 -0.28
C ALA A 95 14.03 4.31 -0.38
N GLN A 96 14.87 4.24 -1.43
CA GLN A 96 15.72 3.08 -1.77
C GLN A 96 16.78 2.79 -0.72
#